data_AF-A0A8J1Y7Q4-F1
#
_entry.id   AF-A0A8J1Y7Q4-F1
#
_cell.length_a   1.000
_cell.length_b   1.000
_cell.length_c   1.000
_cell.angle_alpha   90.00
_cell.angle_beta   90.00
_cell.angle_gamma   90.00
#
_symmetry.space_group_name_H-M   'P 1'
#
loop_
_entity.id
_entity.type
_entity.pdbx_description
1 polymer ?
#
loop_
_entity_poly.entity_id
_entity_poly.type
_entity_poly.pdbx_seq_one_letter_code
_entity_poly.pdbx_strand_id
1 'polypeptide(L)'
;MTDPVEEACLQPMVLEPIIYEAGTCENQELEVPVFDHVTEVTENPMIGFEGGIAPLKCTNCGSKRKEPKWKKVEDPNRRQSKRLVIKNFKLPFEELPLDCKLHIFSYLDIFEKGAVCMVSTQWRSLAYHSSSWSYINLRLFSLCSHQKQHIKCPRTCQPTDAYNRYMRRLSAFYKTLSQIKPNVRTFIMTADIDETKNEPSPWLRLIIKLLESFNRIRLTYIDIDWTVSPYRPSTLDRYCCLITKVRSSVRHHEDRLKQFLSLLKYLTKRLPGLLYLTMPFHWSNISLGLLCKFRHLQKLNLKHYFSFKPLPPQFLTVLLLCLPRLTDLTLAVVNATFQTRHVYRVRHPNLQSLDITHCTGFFIRDMDLPALKNFSVKRNPWQGYLVNPNFLPCLYDVLKRGAPELHVLNKCRLYPYWKEFLYLDLDAALKHACPCVKHAT
;
A
#
# COMPACT_ATOMS: atom_id res chain seq x y z
N MET A 1 -59.29 8.57 0.15
CA MET A 1 -58.58 8.35 1.43
C MET A 1 -57.11 8.61 1.15
N THR A 2 -56.57 9.65 1.76
CA THR A 2 -55.21 10.16 1.53
C THR A 2 -54.45 10.06 2.84
N ASP A 3 -53.57 9.07 2.94
CA ASP A 3 -52.67 8.91 4.08
C ASP A 3 -51.34 9.65 3.82
N PRO A 4 -50.66 10.14 4.88
CA PRO A 4 -49.74 11.27 4.76
C PRO A 4 -48.30 10.86 4.38
N VAL A 5 -47.58 11.84 3.83
CA VAL A 5 -46.14 11.80 3.60
C VAL A 5 -45.42 12.06 4.93
N GLU A 6 -44.74 11.07 5.49
CA GLU A 6 -43.79 11.29 6.59
C GLU A 6 -42.50 11.94 6.06
N GLU A 7 -42.28 13.22 6.39
CA GLU A 7 -40.99 13.89 6.21
C GLU A 7 -39.95 13.33 7.21
N ALA A 8 -39.17 12.36 6.74
CA ALA A 8 -38.01 11.87 7.47
C ALA A 8 -36.91 12.95 7.57
N CYS A 9 -36.92 13.71 8.67
CA CYS A 9 -35.91 14.74 8.97
C CYS A 9 -34.47 14.20 8.89
N LEU A 10 -33.67 14.84 8.04
CA LEU A 10 -32.25 14.55 7.85
C LEU A 10 -31.43 14.97 9.09
N GLN A 11 -31.05 14.02 9.94
CA GLN A 11 -29.99 14.29 10.92
C GLN A 11 -28.61 14.30 10.24
N PRO A 12 -27.84 15.41 10.34
CA PRO A 12 -26.47 15.45 9.85
C PRO A 12 -25.56 14.57 10.70
N MET A 13 -24.46 14.11 10.10
CA MET A 13 -23.48 13.26 10.75
C MET A 13 -22.70 14.04 11.82
N VAL A 14 -23.16 14.01 13.08
CA VAL A 14 -22.41 14.54 14.22
C VAL A 14 -21.22 13.64 14.48
N LEU A 15 -20.03 14.10 14.09
CA LEU A 15 -18.78 13.58 14.61
C LEU A 15 -18.56 14.24 15.98
N GLU A 16 -18.43 13.43 17.03
CA GLU A 16 -18.15 13.92 18.39
C GLU A 16 -16.85 14.75 18.39
N PRO A 17 -16.85 15.96 18.98
CA PRO A 17 -15.65 16.77 19.08
C PRO A 17 -14.66 16.11 20.05
N ILE A 18 -13.39 16.05 19.66
CA ILE A 18 -12.29 15.65 20.56
C ILE A 18 -12.03 16.82 21.50
N ILE A 19 -12.56 16.73 22.72
CA ILE A 19 -12.26 17.68 23.79
C ILE A 19 -10.85 17.38 24.31
N TYR A 20 -9.98 18.38 24.30
CA TYR A 20 -8.71 18.34 25.01
C TYR A 20 -8.93 18.88 26.43
N GLU A 21 -9.06 17.99 27.41
CA GLU A 21 -9.00 18.38 28.82
C GLU A 21 -7.54 18.50 29.25
N ALA A 22 -7.18 19.67 29.78
CA ALA A 22 -5.88 19.92 30.37
C ALA A 22 -5.85 19.31 31.78
N GLY A 23 -5.16 18.18 31.95
CA GLY A 23 -4.97 17.56 33.25
C GLY A 23 -4.06 18.39 34.15
N THR A 24 -4.58 18.81 35.31
CA THR A 24 -3.81 19.44 36.38
C THR A 24 -2.92 18.43 37.10
N CYS A 25 -1.71 18.84 37.47
CA CYS A 25 -0.81 18.01 38.28
C CYS A 25 -1.25 17.99 39.75
N GLU A 26 -1.34 16.80 40.34
CA GLU A 26 -1.21 16.61 41.80
C GLU A 26 -0.19 15.50 42.09
N ASN A 27 0.39 15.58 43.29
CA ASN A 27 1.61 14.88 43.67
C ASN A 27 1.39 13.41 44.04
N GLN A 28 2.40 12.58 43.81
CA GLN A 28 2.74 11.49 44.74
C GLN A 28 4.25 11.19 44.68
N GLU A 29 4.83 11.02 45.86
CA GLU A 29 6.27 10.82 46.08
C GLU A 29 6.64 9.33 46.16
N LEU A 30 7.95 9.07 46.31
CA LEU A 30 8.58 7.78 46.67
C LEU A 30 8.60 6.74 45.51
N GLU A 31 9.66 5.94 45.33
CA GLU A 31 10.79 5.62 46.21
C GLU A 31 12.05 5.26 45.39
N VAL A 32 13.24 5.36 46.00
CA VAL A 32 14.54 5.03 45.38
C VAL A 32 15.14 3.78 46.04
N PRO A 33 15.79 2.90 45.27
CA PRO A 33 17.03 2.29 45.74
C PRO A 33 18.20 2.53 44.77
N VAL A 34 19.35 2.89 45.35
CA VAL A 34 20.65 3.02 44.70
C VAL A 34 21.38 1.68 44.74
N PHE A 35 22.10 1.31 43.68
CA PHE A 35 23.40 0.62 43.79
C PHE A 35 24.28 0.87 42.54
N ASP A 36 25.59 0.80 42.74
CA ASP A 36 26.61 1.50 41.94
C ASP A 36 27.24 0.72 40.76
N HIS A 37 27.73 1.49 39.77
CA HIS A 37 28.99 1.31 38.99
C HIS A 37 29.25 -0.02 38.20
N VAL A 38 29.91 -0.06 37.02
CA VAL A 38 30.69 0.94 36.25
C VAL A 38 30.83 0.49 34.76
N THR A 39 30.84 1.44 33.80
CA THR A 39 31.31 1.39 32.37
C THR A 39 30.88 0.22 31.42
N GLU A 40 30.76 0.36 30.11
CA GLU A 40 31.43 1.28 29.17
C GLU A 40 30.61 1.57 27.88
N VAL A 41 31.01 2.66 27.22
CA VAL A 41 30.46 3.36 26.04
C VAL A 41 30.29 2.45 24.81
N THR A 42 29.15 2.44 24.11
CA THR A 42 28.87 3.12 22.81
C THR A 42 27.57 2.54 22.22
N GLU A 43 26.74 3.22 21.40
CA GLU A 43 26.56 4.64 21.07
C GLU A 43 25.05 4.89 20.79
N ASN A 44 24.61 6.12 20.46
CA ASN A 44 23.17 6.46 20.40
C ASN A 44 22.76 7.18 19.09
N PRO A 45 21.65 6.81 18.41
CA PRO A 45 21.15 7.53 17.25
C PRO A 45 20.42 8.83 17.64
N MET A 46 20.75 9.94 16.98
CA MET A 46 20.11 11.24 17.19
C MET A 46 18.69 11.28 16.59
N ILE A 47 17.68 11.37 17.46
CA ILE A 47 16.35 11.89 17.12
C ILE A 47 16.33 13.38 17.50
N GLY A 48 16.08 14.25 16.53
CA GLY A 48 15.96 15.69 16.77
C GLY A 48 14.60 16.05 17.37
N PHE A 49 14.59 16.55 18.60
CA PHE A 49 13.46 17.28 19.18
C PHE A 49 13.68 18.79 19.01
N GLU A 50 12.69 19.51 18.48
CA GLU A 50 12.63 20.96 18.57
C GLU A 50 12.15 21.37 19.97
N GLY A 51 13.06 21.88 20.79
CA GLY A 51 12.78 22.46 22.11
C GLY A 51 13.64 23.71 22.30
N GLY A 52 13.05 24.77 22.85
CA GLY A 52 13.67 26.11 22.88
C GLY A 52 15.04 26.16 23.56
N ILE A 53 16.01 26.80 22.90
CA ILE A 53 17.38 26.95 23.40
C ILE A 53 17.39 27.93 24.59
N ALA A 54 17.46 27.41 25.81
CA ALA A 54 17.87 28.19 26.97
C ALA A 54 19.39 28.49 26.89
N PRO A 55 19.86 29.71 27.23
CA PRO A 55 21.27 30.06 27.10
C PRO A 55 22.11 29.34 28.15
N LEU A 56 22.94 28.39 27.69
CA LEU A 56 23.91 27.65 28.50
C LEU A 56 24.88 28.61 29.21
N LYS A 57 24.77 28.71 30.55
CA LYS A 57 25.81 29.30 31.40
C LYS A 57 26.96 28.31 31.57
N CYS A 58 28.19 28.80 31.67
CA CYS A 58 29.33 27.95 32.03
C CYS A 58 29.19 27.48 33.48
N THR A 59 29.18 26.17 33.70
CA THR A 59 28.94 25.53 35.00
C THR A 59 30.05 25.76 36.04
N ASN A 60 31.24 26.21 35.63
CA ASN A 60 32.37 26.47 36.55
C ASN A 60 32.59 27.95 36.91
N CYS A 61 31.91 28.91 36.27
CA CYS A 61 32.10 30.34 36.57
C CYS A 61 30.88 31.26 36.36
N GLY A 62 29.70 30.72 36.06
CA GLY A 62 28.42 31.44 36.01
C GLY A 62 28.25 32.49 34.91
N SER A 63 29.32 32.83 34.19
CA SER A 63 29.36 33.90 33.18
C SER A 63 28.64 33.50 31.89
N LYS A 64 27.82 34.41 31.33
CA LYS A 64 27.17 34.24 30.02
C LYS A 64 28.19 34.42 28.89
N ARG A 65 28.34 33.44 28.00
CA ARG A 65 29.07 33.62 26.73
C ARG A 65 28.38 34.71 25.91
N LYS A 66 29.14 35.69 25.41
CA LYS A 66 28.68 36.60 24.35
C LYS A 66 28.78 35.85 23.02
N GLU A 67 27.72 35.87 22.22
CA GLU A 67 27.73 35.25 20.89
C GLU A 67 28.70 35.98 19.95
N PRO A 68 29.42 35.27 19.07
CA PRO A 68 30.23 35.89 18.03
C PRO A 68 29.33 36.59 17.00
N LYS A 69 29.54 37.90 16.82
CA LYS A 69 28.86 38.67 15.76
C LYS A 69 29.41 38.27 14.38
N TRP A 70 28.72 37.36 13.70
CA TRP A 70 28.96 37.07 12.30
C TRP A 70 28.66 38.31 11.45
N LYS A 71 29.70 38.93 10.88
CA LYS A 71 29.51 39.93 9.80
C LYS A 71 28.95 39.20 8.58
N LYS A 72 27.75 39.57 8.13
CA LYS A 72 27.25 39.15 6.82
C LYS A 72 28.17 39.76 5.75
N VAL A 73 28.80 38.89 4.96
CA VAL A 73 29.42 39.29 3.70
C VAL A 73 28.30 39.42 2.69
N GLU A 74 28.05 40.63 2.21
CA GLU A 74 27.08 40.87 1.15
C GLU A 74 27.73 40.58 -0.20
N ASP A 75 27.15 39.64 -0.96
CA ASP A 75 27.55 39.35 -2.33
C ASP A 75 26.99 40.44 -3.27
N PRO A 76 27.84 41.28 -3.89
CA PRO A 76 27.40 42.39 -4.73
C PRO A 76 26.74 41.93 -6.05
N ASN A 77 26.89 40.66 -6.44
CA ASN A 77 26.28 40.10 -7.65
C ASN A 77 24.92 39.42 -7.40
N ARG A 78 24.42 39.41 -6.16
CA ARG A 78 23.11 38.85 -5.85
C ARG A 78 21.99 39.75 -6.37
N ARG A 79 21.66 39.62 -7.67
CA ARG A 79 20.52 40.26 -8.34
C ARG A 79 19.26 40.11 -7.47
N GLN A 80 18.90 41.20 -6.79
CA GLN A 80 17.66 41.28 -6.02
C GLN A 80 16.51 41.30 -7.03
N SER A 81 15.97 40.13 -7.35
CA SER A 81 14.61 40.04 -7.89
C SER A 81 13.72 40.84 -6.94
N LYS A 82 13.00 41.83 -7.48
CA LYS A 82 12.02 42.62 -6.74
C LYS A 82 10.88 41.69 -6.33
N ARG A 83 11.10 40.93 -5.24
CA ARG A 83 10.02 40.27 -4.51
C ARG A 83 9.06 41.39 -4.14
N LEU A 84 7.89 41.39 -4.77
CA LEU A 84 6.75 42.16 -4.32
C LEU A 84 6.38 41.63 -2.92
N VAL A 85 7.00 42.22 -1.89
CA VAL A 85 6.65 41.95 -0.49
C VAL A 85 5.35 42.70 -0.22
N ILE A 86 4.25 42.17 -0.77
CA ILE A 86 2.90 42.63 -0.47
C ILE A 86 2.61 42.20 0.96
N LYS A 87 2.97 43.05 1.93
CA LYS A 87 2.98 42.72 3.36
C LYS A 87 1.63 42.28 3.95
N ASN A 88 0.53 42.44 3.19
CA ASN A 88 -0.83 42.12 3.62
C ASN A 88 -1.69 41.47 2.50
N PHE A 89 -1.13 40.64 1.62
CA PHE A 89 -1.96 39.90 0.64
C PHE A 89 -2.74 38.75 1.30
N LYS A 90 -3.76 39.10 2.08
CA LYS A 90 -4.77 38.18 2.58
C LYS A 90 -5.78 37.91 1.47
N LEU A 91 -5.51 36.93 0.62
CA LEU A 91 -6.53 36.37 -0.27
C LEU A 91 -7.38 35.40 0.56
N PRO A 92 -8.65 35.71 0.90
CA PRO A 92 -9.49 34.77 1.63
C PRO A 92 -9.78 33.55 0.76
N PHE A 93 -9.96 32.39 1.40
CA PHE A 93 -10.21 31.14 0.67
C PHE A 93 -11.49 31.24 -0.17
N GLU A 94 -12.45 32.02 0.30
CA GLU A 94 -13.75 32.31 -0.28
C GLU A 94 -13.65 33.01 -1.65
N GLU A 95 -12.58 33.77 -1.92
CA GLU A 95 -12.32 34.45 -3.20
C GLU A 95 -11.59 33.57 -4.23
N LEU A 96 -11.05 32.42 -3.84
CA LEU A 96 -10.37 31.53 -4.79
C LEU A 96 -11.33 31.01 -5.88
N PRO A 97 -10.89 30.87 -7.14
CA PRO A 97 -11.64 30.17 -8.18
C PRO A 97 -12.03 28.76 -7.74
N LEU A 98 -13.17 28.26 -8.23
CA LEU A 98 -13.71 26.95 -7.85
C LEU A 98 -12.69 25.83 -8.09
N ASP A 99 -11.98 25.84 -9.21
CA ASP A 99 -10.98 24.81 -9.53
C ASP A 99 -9.79 24.83 -8.56
N CYS A 100 -9.37 26.00 -8.09
CA CYS A 100 -8.32 26.13 -7.06
C CYS A 100 -8.79 25.55 -5.73
N LYS A 101 -10.03 25.85 -5.31
CA LYS A 101 -10.65 25.28 -4.10
C LYS A 101 -10.76 23.76 -4.18
N LEU A 102 -11.24 23.23 -5.32
CA LEU A 102 -11.36 21.80 -5.56
C LEU A 102 -10.00 21.10 -5.63
N HIS A 103 -8.96 21.77 -6.16
CA HIS A 103 -7.60 21.26 -6.18
C HIS A 103 -7.02 21.17 -4.76
N ILE A 104 -7.17 22.21 -3.93
CA ILE A 104 -6.81 22.15 -2.51
C ILE A 104 -7.54 20.99 -1.81
N PHE A 105 -8.86 20.87 -2.02
CA PHE A 105 -9.66 19.79 -1.46
C PHE A 105 -9.28 18.40 -2.00
N SER A 106 -8.58 18.30 -3.14
CA SER A 106 -8.13 17.01 -3.69
C SER A 106 -6.94 16.39 -2.97
N TYR A 107 -6.21 17.19 -2.16
CA TYR A 107 -5.14 16.71 -1.30
C TYR A 107 -5.63 16.14 0.04
N LEU A 108 -6.86 16.48 0.45
CA LEU A 108 -7.43 16.04 1.71
C LEU A 108 -7.79 14.55 1.69
N ASP A 109 -7.52 13.85 2.79
CA ASP A 109 -7.92 12.46 3.01
C ASP A 109 -9.44 12.32 3.30
N ILE A 110 -9.91 11.09 3.48
CA ILE A 110 -11.34 10.80 3.69
C ILE A 110 -11.88 11.43 4.99
N PHE A 111 -11.06 11.51 6.05
CA PHE A 111 -11.45 12.08 7.34
C PHE A 111 -11.32 13.60 7.36
N GLU A 112 -10.27 14.16 6.74
CA GLU A 112 -10.10 15.59 6.55
C GLU A 112 -11.27 16.16 5.73
N LYS A 113 -11.70 15.46 4.67
CA LYS A 113 -12.94 15.76 3.94
C LYS A 113 -14.20 15.73 4.81
N GLY A 114 -14.23 14.89 5.84
CA GLY A 114 -15.28 14.89 6.85
C GLY A 114 -15.22 16.11 7.77
N ALA A 115 -14.03 16.49 8.23
CA ALA A 115 -13.82 17.65 9.09
C ALA A 115 -14.18 18.98 8.39
N VAL A 116 -13.79 19.17 7.13
CA VAL A 116 -14.14 20.38 6.37
C VAL A 116 -15.64 20.55 6.14
N CYS A 117 -16.44 19.47 6.19
CA CYS A 117 -17.91 19.56 6.13
C CYS A 117 -18.52 20.25 7.36
N MET A 118 -17.75 20.41 8.45
CA MET A 118 -18.17 21.08 9.69
C MET A 118 -17.78 22.57 9.73
N VAL A 119 -16.89 23.03 8.83
CA VAL A 119 -16.37 24.41 8.83
C VAL A 119 -17.41 25.41 8.33
N SER A 120 -17.99 25.17 7.16
CA SER A 120 -19.03 26.03 6.58
C SER A 120 -19.87 25.30 5.54
N THR A 121 -21.00 25.89 5.14
CA THR A 121 -21.85 25.37 4.05
C THR A 121 -21.11 25.33 2.71
N GLN A 122 -20.24 26.32 2.43
CA GLN A 122 -19.41 26.34 1.23
C GLN A 122 -18.33 25.25 1.27
N TRP A 123 -17.67 25.05 2.41
CA TRP A 123 -16.66 23.98 2.54
C TRP A 123 -17.31 22.59 2.45
N ARG A 124 -18.53 22.43 2.98
CA ARG A 124 -19.35 21.23 2.78
C ARG A 124 -19.70 20.99 1.31
N SER A 125 -20.10 22.02 0.55
CA SER A 125 -20.42 21.83 -0.88
C SER A 125 -19.18 21.45 -1.70
N LEU A 126 -18.01 22.02 -1.40
CA LEU A 126 -16.73 21.63 -2.00
C LEU A 126 -16.32 20.20 -1.65
N ALA A 127 -16.53 19.77 -0.40
CA ALA A 127 -16.27 18.40 0.02
C ALA A 127 -17.19 17.40 -0.70
N TYR A 128 -18.47 17.72 -0.85
CA TYR A 128 -19.44 16.88 -1.57
C TYR A 128 -19.31 16.95 -3.10
N HIS A 129 -18.46 17.82 -3.64
CA HIS A 129 -18.26 17.93 -5.09
C HIS A 129 -17.52 16.70 -5.65
N SER A 130 -18.07 16.08 -6.70
CA SER A 130 -17.60 14.79 -7.25
C SER A 130 -16.12 14.78 -7.69
N SER A 131 -15.59 15.91 -8.16
CA SER A 131 -14.17 16.06 -8.53
C SER A 131 -13.20 16.08 -7.34
N SER A 132 -13.67 16.35 -6.11
CA SER A 132 -12.80 16.33 -4.93
C SER A 132 -12.37 14.90 -4.56
N TRP A 133 -13.13 13.89 -4.99
CA TRP A 133 -12.95 12.46 -4.67
C TRP A 133 -12.21 11.67 -5.76
N SER A 134 -11.12 12.22 -6.27
CA SER A 134 -10.28 11.52 -7.26
C SER A 134 -9.48 10.34 -6.66
N TYR A 135 -9.25 10.35 -5.35
CA TYR A 135 -8.54 9.32 -4.60
C TYR A 135 -9.42 8.81 -3.44
N ILE A 136 -9.64 7.50 -3.37
CA ILE A 136 -10.38 6.85 -2.27
C ILE A 136 -9.53 5.69 -1.74
N ASN A 137 -9.08 5.80 -0.49
CA ASN A 137 -8.35 4.75 0.21
C ASN A 137 -9.11 4.29 1.47
N LEU A 138 -9.82 3.16 1.37
CA LEU A 138 -10.58 2.58 2.47
C LEU A 138 -9.69 1.96 3.57
N ARG A 139 -8.38 1.77 3.33
CA ARG A 139 -7.44 1.27 4.37
C ARG A 139 -7.23 2.27 5.51
N LEU A 140 -7.61 3.53 5.33
CA LEU A 140 -7.53 4.56 6.37
C LEU A 140 -8.58 4.35 7.49
N PHE A 141 -9.61 3.53 7.26
CA PHE A 141 -10.63 3.20 8.26
C PHE A 141 -10.04 2.32 9.37
N SER A 142 -9.80 2.92 10.55
CA SER A 142 -9.44 2.18 11.76
C SER A 142 -10.68 1.58 12.43
N LEU A 143 -10.47 0.43 13.09
CA LEU A 143 -11.51 -0.25 13.88
C LEU A 143 -11.92 0.53 15.13
N CYS A 144 -10.97 1.31 15.66
CA CYS A 144 -11.14 2.12 16.86
C CYS A 144 -10.39 3.45 16.72
N SER A 145 -10.86 4.48 17.43
CA SER A 145 -10.16 5.76 17.62
C SER A 145 -8.85 5.57 18.40
N HIS A 146 -8.87 4.80 19.48
CA HIS A 146 -7.69 4.55 20.34
C HIS A 146 -6.48 3.99 19.55
N GLN A 147 -6.74 3.21 18.50
CA GLN A 147 -5.70 2.64 17.65
C GLN A 147 -4.94 3.70 16.83
N LYS A 148 -5.59 4.82 16.46
CA LYS A 148 -4.90 5.96 15.80
C LYS A 148 -3.98 6.72 16.75
N GLN A 149 -4.17 6.58 18.06
CA GLN A 149 -3.43 7.29 19.11
C GLN A 149 -2.35 6.41 19.77
N HIS A 150 -2.11 5.19 19.27
CA HIS A 150 -1.25 4.16 19.89
C HIS A 150 -1.63 3.77 21.33
N ILE A 151 -2.81 4.20 21.81
CA ILE A 151 -3.33 3.82 23.13
C ILE A 151 -3.77 2.36 23.05
N LYS A 152 -3.22 1.51 23.94
CA LYS A 152 -3.74 0.15 24.16
C LYS A 152 -5.23 0.28 24.47
N CYS A 153 -6.13 -0.14 23.57
CA CYS A 153 -7.55 0.01 23.89
C CYS A 153 -7.85 -0.74 25.19
N PRO A 154 -8.49 -0.10 26.17
CA PRO A 154 -8.93 -0.78 27.38
C PRO A 154 -9.80 -2.00 27.05
N ARG A 155 -10.08 -2.82 28.07
CA ARG A 155 -10.96 -4.02 27.97
C ARG A 155 -12.39 -3.73 27.44
N THR A 156 -12.71 -2.47 27.15
CA THR A 156 -13.94 -1.96 26.53
C THR A 156 -14.02 -2.17 25.00
N CYS A 157 -12.90 -2.34 24.28
CA CYS A 157 -12.94 -2.73 22.86
C CYS A 157 -13.07 -4.25 22.70
N GLN A 158 -14.28 -4.80 22.86
CA GLN A 158 -14.52 -6.18 22.39
C GLN A 158 -14.24 -6.25 20.87
N PRO A 159 -13.47 -7.24 20.37
CA PRO A 159 -13.09 -7.32 18.96
C PRO A 159 -14.29 -7.33 18.01
N THR A 160 -15.36 -8.04 18.38
CA THR A 160 -16.62 -8.10 17.64
C THR A 160 -17.28 -6.71 17.52
N ASP A 161 -17.26 -5.91 18.57
CA ASP A 161 -17.87 -4.57 18.56
C ASP A 161 -17.04 -3.55 17.78
N ALA A 162 -15.71 -3.66 17.87
CA ALA A 162 -14.80 -2.87 17.04
C ALA A 162 -15.00 -3.18 15.55
N TYR A 163 -15.14 -4.46 15.21
CA TYR A 163 -15.45 -4.92 13.86
C TYR A 163 -16.84 -4.45 13.38
N ASN A 164 -17.88 -4.58 14.22
CA ASN A 164 -19.23 -4.08 13.91
C ASN A 164 -19.29 -2.55 13.77
N ARG A 165 -18.46 -1.79 14.50
CA ARG A 165 -18.31 -0.34 14.31
C ARG A 165 -17.62 -0.01 12.98
N TYR A 166 -16.57 -0.73 12.62
CA TYR A 166 -15.89 -0.61 11.32
C TYR A 166 -16.84 -0.86 10.15
N MET A 167 -17.63 -1.95 10.19
CA MET A 167 -18.65 -2.26 9.20
C MET A 167 -19.72 -1.17 9.06
N ARG A 168 -20.22 -0.63 10.18
CA ARG A 168 -21.18 0.48 10.17
C ARG A 168 -20.59 1.75 9.57
N ARG A 169 -19.36 2.12 9.93
CA ARG A 169 -18.64 3.30 9.39
C ARG A 169 -18.47 3.21 7.87
N LEU A 170 -18.02 2.07 7.35
CA LEU A 170 -17.85 1.87 5.91
C LEU A 170 -19.19 1.81 5.16
N SER A 171 -20.22 1.21 5.76
CA SER A 171 -21.57 1.20 5.20
C SER A 171 -22.19 2.61 5.12
N ALA A 172 -21.97 3.44 6.14
CA ALA A 172 -22.38 4.85 6.13
C ALA A 172 -21.60 5.64 5.07
N PHE A 173 -20.27 5.49 5.03
CA PHE A 173 -19.43 6.15 4.03
C PHE A 173 -19.80 5.78 2.58
N TYR A 174 -20.15 4.52 2.32
CA TYR A 174 -20.69 4.08 1.02
C TYR A 174 -21.98 4.82 0.64
N LYS A 175 -22.92 5.03 1.59
CA LYS A 175 -24.15 5.80 1.32
C LYS A 175 -23.81 7.23 0.89
N THR A 176 -22.87 7.88 1.57
CA THR A 176 -22.38 9.22 1.21
C THR A 176 -21.73 9.24 -0.17
N LEU A 177 -20.84 8.30 -0.50
CA LEU A 177 -20.23 8.22 -1.84
C LEU A 177 -21.27 7.96 -2.94
N SER A 178 -22.32 7.19 -2.65
CA SER A 178 -23.41 6.89 -3.61
C SER A 178 -24.23 8.12 -3.96
N GLN A 179 -24.38 9.07 -3.03
CA GLN A 179 -24.99 10.38 -3.26
C GLN A 179 -24.07 11.29 -4.09
N ILE A 180 -22.77 11.31 -3.76
CA ILE A 180 -21.75 12.17 -4.39
C ILE A 180 -21.44 11.76 -5.85
N LYS A 181 -21.52 10.45 -6.18
CA LYS A 181 -21.13 9.88 -7.48
C LYS A 181 -19.72 10.31 -7.92
N PRO A 182 -18.67 9.95 -7.15
CA PRO A 182 -17.34 10.53 -7.26
C PRO A 182 -16.62 10.22 -8.59
N ASN A 183 -15.79 11.17 -9.03
CA ASN A 183 -14.92 11.05 -10.20
C ASN A 183 -13.59 10.34 -9.85
N VAL A 184 -13.68 9.12 -9.32
CA VAL A 184 -12.55 8.35 -8.80
C VAL A 184 -11.55 8.00 -9.92
N ARG A 185 -10.26 8.28 -9.67
CA ARG A 185 -9.12 7.83 -10.47
C ARG A 185 -8.36 6.67 -9.82
N THR A 186 -8.30 6.69 -8.50
CA THR A 186 -7.57 5.72 -7.67
C THR A 186 -8.46 5.17 -6.57
N PHE A 187 -8.64 3.84 -6.54
CA PHE A 187 -9.38 3.13 -5.52
C PHE A 187 -8.48 2.11 -4.80
N ILE A 188 -8.37 2.22 -3.48
CA ILE A 188 -7.53 1.35 -2.63
C ILE A 188 -8.38 0.81 -1.48
N MET A 189 -8.29 -0.50 -1.22
CA MET A 189 -9.00 -1.13 -0.10
C MET A 189 -8.40 -2.47 0.35
N THR A 190 -8.88 -2.95 1.50
CA THR A 190 -8.58 -4.26 2.08
C THR A 190 -9.85 -4.81 2.76
N ALA A 191 -10.37 -5.94 2.30
CA ALA A 191 -11.53 -6.63 2.90
C ALA A 191 -11.60 -8.11 2.47
N ASP A 192 -11.80 -9.02 3.42
CA ASP A 192 -12.01 -10.45 3.16
C ASP A 192 -13.36 -10.70 2.50
N ILE A 193 -13.34 -11.15 1.24
CA ILE A 193 -14.56 -11.46 0.48
C ILE A 193 -15.20 -12.81 0.86
N ASP A 194 -14.73 -13.51 1.90
CA ASP A 194 -15.24 -14.81 2.37
C ASP A 194 -15.57 -14.77 3.88
N GLU A 195 -16.44 -13.81 4.21
CA GLU A 195 -16.90 -13.60 5.59
C GLU A 195 -18.12 -14.46 5.95
N THR A 196 -19.04 -14.70 5.01
CA THR A 196 -20.32 -15.38 5.28
C THR A 196 -20.44 -16.72 4.56
N LYS A 197 -20.91 -17.75 5.29
CA LYS A 197 -21.10 -19.12 4.77
C LYS A 197 -22.19 -19.26 3.70
N ASN A 198 -23.06 -18.25 3.56
CA ASN A 198 -24.11 -18.18 2.55
C ASN A 198 -23.97 -16.88 1.75
N GLU A 199 -24.28 -16.97 0.44
CA GLU A 199 -24.58 -15.97 -0.59
C GLU A 199 -23.99 -14.53 -0.49
N PRO A 200 -23.48 -14.01 -1.63
CA PRO A 200 -22.17 -13.37 -1.75
C PRO A 200 -21.85 -12.41 -0.60
N SER A 201 -20.61 -12.49 -0.10
CA SER A 201 -20.13 -11.76 1.06
C SER A 201 -20.62 -10.30 1.07
N PRO A 202 -21.08 -9.78 2.22
CA PRO A 202 -21.42 -8.37 2.38
C PRO A 202 -20.34 -7.44 1.82
N TRP A 203 -19.06 -7.83 1.97
CA TRP A 203 -17.93 -7.15 1.34
C TRP A 203 -17.98 -7.16 -0.18
N LEU A 204 -18.11 -8.32 -0.83
CA LEU A 204 -18.17 -8.38 -2.29
C LEU A 204 -19.33 -7.53 -2.83
N ARG A 205 -20.50 -7.58 -2.18
CA ARG A 205 -21.65 -6.73 -2.53
C ARG A 205 -21.35 -5.24 -2.34
N LEU A 206 -20.70 -4.85 -1.24
CA LEU A 206 -20.30 -3.47 -0.98
C LEU A 206 -19.27 -2.96 -2.00
N ILE A 207 -18.27 -3.78 -2.35
CA ILE A 207 -17.22 -3.49 -3.34
C ILE A 207 -17.85 -3.25 -4.72
N ILE A 208 -18.71 -4.17 -5.17
CA ILE A 208 -19.38 -4.04 -6.46
C ILE A 208 -20.23 -2.77 -6.48
N LYS A 209 -21.04 -2.52 -5.44
CA LYS A 209 -21.87 -1.31 -5.35
C LYS A 209 -21.06 -0.01 -5.32
N LEU A 210 -19.92 0.02 -4.62
CA LEU A 210 -18.98 1.14 -4.66
C LEU A 210 -18.50 1.40 -6.10
N LEU A 211 -17.98 0.37 -6.77
CA LEU A 211 -17.51 0.44 -8.16
C LEU A 211 -18.64 0.78 -9.16
N GLU A 212 -19.90 0.48 -8.83
CA GLU A 212 -21.07 0.88 -9.61
C GLU A 212 -21.40 2.37 -9.47
N SER A 213 -21.13 2.98 -8.32
CA SER A 213 -21.36 4.41 -8.05
C SER A 213 -20.30 5.34 -8.64
N PHE A 214 -19.13 4.81 -9.02
CA PHE A 214 -18.00 5.58 -9.54
C PHE A 214 -18.15 5.89 -11.04
N ASN A 215 -17.61 7.04 -11.48
CA ASN A 215 -17.48 7.34 -12.90
C ASN A 215 -16.40 6.45 -13.56
N ARG A 216 -16.85 5.34 -14.17
CA ARG A 216 -16.04 4.24 -14.72
C ARG A 216 -14.98 4.67 -15.75
N ILE A 217 -15.19 5.78 -16.45
CA ILE A 217 -14.27 6.28 -17.48
C ILE A 217 -12.97 6.82 -16.86
N ARG A 218 -13.00 7.27 -15.60
CA ARG A 218 -11.85 7.92 -14.94
C ARG A 218 -11.03 6.99 -14.04
N LEU A 219 -11.55 5.80 -13.69
CA LEU A 219 -10.90 4.89 -12.75
C LEU A 219 -9.75 4.13 -13.42
N THR A 220 -8.52 4.61 -13.19
CA THR A 220 -7.30 4.10 -13.82
C THR A 220 -6.46 3.21 -12.90
N TYR A 221 -6.58 3.35 -11.58
CA TYR A 221 -5.81 2.61 -10.59
C TYR A 221 -6.71 1.88 -9.59
N ILE A 222 -6.45 0.58 -9.39
CA ILE A 222 -7.08 -0.26 -8.37
C ILE A 222 -6.02 -1.02 -7.56
N ASP A 223 -6.12 -0.96 -6.23
CA ASP A 223 -5.42 -1.85 -5.30
C ASP A 223 -6.42 -2.47 -4.30
N ILE A 224 -6.85 -3.70 -4.57
CA ILE A 224 -7.80 -4.44 -3.74
C ILE A 224 -7.09 -5.63 -3.11
N ASP A 225 -6.97 -5.60 -1.79
CA ASP A 225 -6.60 -6.79 -1.02
C ASP A 225 -7.87 -7.51 -0.54
N TRP A 226 -8.27 -8.57 -1.26
CA TRP A 226 -9.52 -9.28 -0.99
C TRP A 226 -9.37 -10.47 -0.02
N THR A 227 -8.17 -10.69 0.54
CA THR A 227 -7.86 -11.88 1.35
C THR A 227 -7.88 -11.60 2.85
N VAL A 228 -7.81 -10.34 3.26
CA VAL A 228 -7.73 -9.90 4.66
C VAL A 228 -8.82 -8.89 4.95
N SER A 229 -9.59 -9.12 6.02
CA SER A 229 -10.34 -8.08 6.73
C SER A 229 -9.53 -7.69 7.96
N PRO A 230 -9.23 -6.40 8.17
CA PRO A 230 -8.46 -5.96 9.34
C PRO A 230 -9.10 -6.46 10.64
N TYR A 231 -8.32 -7.23 11.42
CA TYR A 231 -8.67 -7.71 12.76
C TYR A 231 -10.03 -8.44 12.84
N ARG A 232 -10.36 -9.26 11.83
CA ARG A 232 -11.44 -10.28 11.91
C ARG A 232 -11.30 -11.06 13.24
N PRO A 233 -12.30 -11.04 14.14
CA PRO A 233 -12.21 -11.74 15.41
C PRO A 233 -12.05 -13.25 15.21
N SER A 234 -11.05 -13.87 15.84
CA SER A 234 -10.85 -15.33 15.82
C SER A 234 -12.03 -16.10 16.43
N THR A 235 -12.88 -15.43 17.21
CA THR A 235 -14.15 -15.95 17.74
C THR A 235 -15.24 -16.18 16.68
N LEU A 236 -15.03 -15.71 15.44
CA LEU A 236 -15.86 -16.06 14.27
C LEU A 236 -15.41 -17.40 13.64
N ASP A 237 -14.16 -17.80 13.84
CA ASP A 237 -13.56 -19.01 13.29
C ASP A 237 -13.80 -20.23 14.20
N ARG A 238 -15.05 -20.40 14.66
CA ARG A 238 -15.46 -21.49 15.55
C ARG A 238 -15.46 -22.83 14.81
N TYR A 239 -14.50 -23.70 15.14
CA TYR A 239 -14.43 -25.08 14.67
C TYR A 239 -14.41 -26.05 15.86
N CYS A 240 -15.33 -27.01 15.88
CA CYS A 240 -15.45 -27.99 16.98
C CYS A 240 -14.29 -29.00 17.02
N CYS A 241 -13.66 -29.30 15.88
CA CYS A 241 -12.50 -30.20 15.81
C CYS A 241 -11.59 -29.89 14.61
N LEU A 242 -10.37 -30.44 14.61
CA LEU A 242 -9.37 -30.21 13.56
C LEU A 242 -9.86 -30.65 12.16
N ILE A 243 -10.56 -31.78 12.05
CA ILE A 243 -11.10 -32.28 10.78
C ILE A 243 -12.13 -31.30 10.21
N THR A 244 -13.01 -30.76 11.07
CA THR A 244 -13.97 -29.72 10.69
C THR A 244 -13.25 -28.43 10.30
N LYS A 245 -12.20 -28.02 11.03
CA LYS A 245 -11.36 -26.86 10.67
C LYS A 245 -10.75 -27.01 9.28
N VAL A 246 -10.17 -28.16 8.95
CA VAL A 246 -9.59 -28.43 7.61
C VAL A 246 -10.67 -28.45 6.54
N ARG A 247 -11.75 -29.21 6.73
CA ARG A 247 -12.86 -29.29 5.74
C ARG A 247 -13.51 -27.93 5.49
N SER A 248 -13.73 -27.13 6.54
CA SER A 248 -14.22 -25.76 6.40
C SER A 248 -13.19 -24.86 5.70
N SER A 249 -11.90 -24.96 6.01
CA SER A 249 -10.85 -24.15 5.36
C SER A 249 -10.79 -24.40 3.85
N VAL A 250 -10.95 -25.66 3.41
CA VAL A 250 -11.02 -26.00 1.97
C VAL A 250 -12.26 -25.38 1.32
N ARG A 251 -13.45 -25.51 1.93
CA ARG A 251 -14.70 -24.90 1.42
C ARG A 251 -14.61 -23.38 1.35
N HIS A 252 -14.10 -22.74 2.41
CA HIS A 252 -13.84 -21.30 2.45
C HIS A 252 -12.91 -20.86 1.31
N HIS A 253 -11.82 -21.60 1.07
CA HIS A 253 -10.94 -21.33 -0.08
C HIS A 253 -11.68 -21.42 -1.43
N GLU A 254 -12.51 -22.45 -1.65
CA GLU A 254 -13.30 -22.61 -2.87
C GLU A 254 -14.34 -21.49 -3.06
N ASP A 255 -15.06 -21.11 -2.00
CA ASP A 255 -16.07 -20.04 -2.06
C ASP A 255 -15.42 -18.65 -2.22
N ARG A 256 -14.28 -18.41 -1.57
CA ARG A 256 -13.45 -17.22 -1.78
C ARG A 256 -12.96 -17.13 -3.22
N LEU A 257 -12.61 -18.26 -3.85
CA LEU A 257 -12.24 -18.32 -5.27
C LEU A 257 -13.41 -17.97 -6.20
N LYS A 258 -14.62 -18.49 -5.95
CA LYS A 258 -15.84 -18.12 -6.72
C LYS A 258 -16.08 -16.61 -6.63
N GLN A 259 -15.91 -16.03 -5.45
CA GLN A 259 -16.11 -14.61 -5.18
C GLN A 259 -15.02 -13.73 -5.82
N PHE A 260 -13.75 -14.14 -5.76
CA PHE A 260 -12.65 -13.50 -6.49
C PHE A 260 -12.89 -13.51 -8.01
N LEU A 261 -13.32 -14.64 -8.56
CA LEU A 261 -13.67 -14.74 -9.99
C LEU A 261 -14.86 -13.85 -10.36
N SER A 262 -15.85 -13.69 -9.47
CA SER A 262 -16.97 -12.76 -9.65
C SER A 262 -16.48 -11.30 -9.69
N LEU A 263 -15.64 -10.90 -8.74
CA LEU A 263 -15.01 -9.58 -8.72
C LEU A 263 -14.18 -9.33 -9.99
N LEU A 264 -13.32 -10.26 -10.39
CA LEU A 264 -12.47 -10.12 -11.57
C LEU A 264 -13.29 -10.08 -12.88
N LYS A 265 -14.38 -10.85 -12.98
CA LYS A 265 -15.37 -10.75 -14.07
C LYS A 265 -16.04 -9.37 -14.11
N TYR A 266 -16.40 -8.82 -12.95
CA TYR A 266 -16.98 -7.48 -12.86
C TYR A 266 -15.98 -6.41 -13.31
N LEU A 267 -14.75 -6.43 -12.77
CA LEU A 267 -13.69 -5.47 -13.12
C LEU A 267 -13.37 -5.51 -14.62
N THR A 268 -13.15 -6.69 -15.19
CA THR A 268 -12.85 -6.85 -16.63
C THR A 268 -13.99 -6.39 -17.54
N LYS A 269 -15.25 -6.55 -17.13
CA LYS A 269 -16.43 -6.10 -17.90
C LYS A 269 -16.67 -4.58 -17.79
N ARG A 270 -16.35 -3.97 -16.65
CA ARG A 270 -16.72 -2.57 -16.34
C ARG A 270 -15.58 -1.57 -16.48
N LEU A 271 -14.33 -2.01 -16.40
CA LEU A 271 -13.13 -1.17 -16.36
C LEU A 271 -12.06 -1.65 -17.38
N PRO A 272 -12.38 -1.76 -18.68
CA PRO A 272 -11.41 -2.23 -19.68
C PRO A 272 -10.20 -1.29 -19.86
N GLY A 273 -10.36 0.00 -19.55
CA GLY A 273 -9.31 1.03 -19.60
C GLY A 273 -8.43 1.12 -18.35
N LEU A 274 -8.47 0.15 -17.44
CA LEU A 274 -7.63 0.13 -16.24
C LEU A 274 -6.14 0.11 -16.61
N LEU A 275 -5.34 0.98 -15.99
CA LEU A 275 -3.91 1.14 -16.25
C LEU A 275 -3.03 0.48 -15.16
N TYR A 276 -3.51 0.46 -13.92
CA TYR A 276 -2.80 -0.06 -12.76
C TYR A 276 -3.70 -1.01 -11.97
N LEU A 277 -3.23 -2.25 -11.73
CA LEU A 277 -3.94 -3.26 -10.94
C LEU A 277 -3.01 -3.91 -9.92
N THR A 278 -3.37 -3.81 -8.65
CA THR A 278 -2.76 -4.57 -7.55
C THR A 278 -3.82 -5.44 -6.88
N MET A 279 -3.59 -6.74 -6.78
CA MET A 279 -4.44 -7.65 -6.00
C MET A 279 -3.73 -8.98 -5.68
N PRO A 280 -4.13 -9.69 -4.62
CA PRO A 280 -3.89 -11.13 -4.50
C PRO A 280 -4.47 -11.86 -5.72
N PHE A 281 -3.78 -12.89 -6.21
CA PHE A 281 -4.16 -13.50 -7.48
C PHE A 281 -4.03 -15.03 -7.48
N HIS A 282 -5.12 -15.70 -7.83
CA HIS A 282 -5.13 -17.14 -8.02
C HIS A 282 -4.78 -17.53 -9.45
N TRP A 283 -3.75 -18.35 -9.61
CA TRP A 283 -3.28 -18.81 -10.93
C TRP A 283 -4.12 -19.97 -11.46
N SER A 284 -5.10 -19.65 -12.32
CA SER A 284 -5.86 -20.63 -13.10
C SER A 284 -6.16 -20.10 -14.50
N ASN A 285 -6.45 -21.01 -15.45
CA ASN A 285 -6.82 -20.66 -16.83
C ASN A 285 -7.94 -19.61 -16.90
N ILE A 286 -8.95 -19.72 -16.03
CA ILE A 286 -10.08 -18.78 -15.95
C ILE A 286 -9.61 -17.39 -15.48
N SER A 287 -8.83 -17.35 -14.38
CA SER A 287 -8.35 -16.09 -13.80
C SER A 287 -7.39 -15.37 -14.76
N LEU A 288 -6.50 -16.13 -15.42
CA LEU A 288 -5.58 -15.64 -16.43
C LEU A 288 -6.32 -15.13 -17.68
N GLY A 289 -7.30 -15.89 -18.18
CA GLY A 289 -8.13 -15.48 -19.32
C GLY A 289 -9.00 -14.25 -19.05
N LEU A 290 -9.35 -13.99 -17.78
CA LEU A 290 -9.95 -12.72 -17.36
C LEU A 290 -8.91 -11.60 -17.32
N LEU A 291 -7.77 -11.81 -16.67
CA LEU A 291 -6.69 -10.82 -16.57
C LEU A 291 -6.19 -10.36 -17.95
N CYS A 292 -6.11 -11.28 -18.92
CA CYS A 292 -5.81 -11.01 -20.33
C CYS A 292 -6.75 -10.00 -21.03
N LYS A 293 -7.90 -9.65 -20.44
CA LYS A 293 -8.85 -8.67 -21.00
C LYS A 293 -8.43 -7.21 -20.75
N PHE A 294 -7.56 -6.94 -19.79
CA PHE A 294 -7.07 -5.59 -19.49
C PHE A 294 -5.96 -5.15 -20.47
N ARG A 295 -6.30 -5.00 -21.76
CA ARG A 295 -5.33 -4.69 -22.84
C ARG A 295 -4.58 -3.36 -22.66
N HIS A 296 -5.09 -2.46 -21.83
CA HIS A 296 -4.48 -1.16 -21.54
C HIS A 296 -3.58 -1.15 -20.30
N LEU A 297 -3.46 -2.27 -19.58
CA LEU A 297 -2.73 -2.33 -18.32
C LEU A 297 -1.23 -2.05 -18.52
N GLN A 298 -0.70 -1.10 -17.75
CA GLN A 298 0.70 -0.69 -17.75
C GLN A 298 1.43 -1.24 -16.52
N LYS A 299 0.79 -1.27 -15.35
CA LYS A 299 1.39 -1.82 -14.13
C LYS A 299 0.52 -2.90 -13.51
N LEU A 300 1.14 -4.04 -13.22
CA LEU A 300 0.49 -5.20 -12.63
C LEU A 300 1.26 -5.68 -11.41
N ASN A 301 0.59 -5.76 -10.26
CA ASN A 301 1.14 -6.33 -9.03
C ASN A 301 0.25 -7.48 -8.55
N LEU A 302 0.72 -8.71 -8.79
CA LEU A 302 0.04 -9.94 -8.37
C LEU A 302 0.63 -10.42 -7.05
N LYS A 303 -0.05 -10.09 -5.95
CA LYS A 303 0.30 -10.60 -4.62
C LYS A 303 0.01 -12.10 -4.54
N HIS A 304 0.77 -12.81 -3.69
CA HIS A 304 0.58 -14.24 -3.49
C HIS A 304 -0.80 -14.51 -2.91
N TYR A 305 -1.60 -15.30 -3.63
CA TYR A 305 -2.71 -16.02 -3.06
C TYR A 305 -2.44 -17.51 -3.15
N PHE A 306 -2.77 -18.19 -2.05
CA PHE A 306 -2.71 -19.63 -1.80
C PHE A 306 -2.58 -20.52 -3.05
N SER A 307 -1.48 -21.29 -3.13
CA SER A 307 -1.19 -22.19 -4.25
C SER A 307 -0.65 -23.56 -3.79
N PHE A 308 -1.48 -24.60 -3.90
CA PHE A 308 -1.03 -26.00 -3.78
C PHE A 308 -0.25 -26.49 -5.01
N LYS A 309 -0.47 -25.86 -6.16
CA LYS A 309 0.18 -26.19 -7.43
C LYS A 309 1.21 -25.11 -7.76
N PRO A 310 2.39 -25.47 -8.28
CA PRO A 310 3.35 -24.50 -8.76
C PRO A 310 2.81 -23.81 -10.02
N LEU A 311 3.28 -22.58 -10.26
CA LEU A 311 2.90 -21.79 -11.43
C LEU A 311 3.46 -22.44 -12.72
N PRO A 312 2.63 -22.91 -13.67
CA PRO A 312 3.13 -23.45 -14.92
C PRO A 312 3.81 -22.35 -15.75
N PRO A 313 5.01 -22.57 -16.33
CA PRO A 313 5.72 -21.53 -17.11
C PRO A 313 4.90 -20.93 -18.26
N GLN A 314 3.98 -21.70 -18.87
CA GLN A 314 3.09 -21.19 -19.92
C GLN A 314 2.15 -20.09 -19.44
N PHE A 315 1.77 -20.03 -18.15
CA PHE A 315 0.88 -18.97 -17.64
C PHE A 315 1.57 -17.60 -17.65
N LEU A 316 2.86 -17.55 -17.32
CA LEU A 316 3.65 -16.32 -17.40
C LEU A 316 3.83 -15.88 -18.85
N THR A 317 4.13 -16.82 -19.76
CA THR A 317 4.24 -16.54 -21.20
C THR A 317 2.93 -15.96 -21.75
N VAL A 318 1.79 -16.58 -21.46
CA VAL A 318 0.47 -16.10 -21.87
C VAL A 318 0.15 -14.73 -21.25
N LEU A 319 0.47 -14.51 -19.98
CA LEU A 319 0.26 -13.22 -19.31
C LEU A 319 0.99 -12.08 -20.02
N LEU A 320 2.28 -12.26 -20.31
CA LEU A 320 3.10 -11.24 -20.99
C LEU A 320 2.62 -10.99 -22.42
N LEU A 321 2.27 -12.03 -23.18
CA LEU A 321 1.69 -11.88 -24.52
C LEU A 321 0.31 -11.20 -24.51
N CYS A 322 -0.48 -11.37 -23.45
CA CYS A 322 -1.79 -10.76 -23.33
C CYS A 322 -1.77 -9.24 -23.05
N LEU A 323 -0.69 -8.73 -22.45
CA LEU A 323 -0.63 -7.38 -21.87
C LEU A 323 0.46 -6.52 -22.57
N PRO A 324 0.30 -6.19 -23.88
CA PRO A 324 1.37 -5.60 -24.69
C PRO A 324 1.87 -4.22 -24.22
N ARG A 325 1.10 -3.53 -23.37
CA ARG A 325 1.42 -2.21 -22.79
C ARG A 325 2.07 -2.28 -21.40
N LEU A 326 2.37 -3.48 -20.90
CA LEU A 326 2.92 -3.69 -19.55
C LEU A 326 4.34 -3.13 -19.44
N THR A 327 4.52 -2.12 -18.60
CA THR A 327 5.81 -1.50 -18.26
C THR A 327 6.35 -1.99 -16.92
N ASP A 328 5.48 -2.35 -15.97
CA ASP A 328 5.88 -2.77 -14.63
C ASP A 328 5.14 -4.05 -14.21
N LEU A 329 5.89 -5.06 -13.78
CA LEU A 329 5.36 -6.33 -13.30
C LEU A 329 5.96 -6.71 -11.94
N THR A 330 5.12 -6.80 -10.92
CA THR A 330 5.45 -7.37 -9.61
C THR A 330 4.72 -8.70 -9.44
N LEU A 331 5.46 -9.76 -9.09
CA LEU A 331 4.91 -11.09 -8.84
C LEU A 331 5.31 -11.58 -7.44
N ALA A 332 4.37 -12.26 -6.79
CA ALA A 332 4.61 -13.06 -5.60
C ALA A 332 4.00 -14.45 -5.80
N VAL A 333 4.86 -15.46 -5.94
CA VAL A 333 4.51 -16.84 -6.31
C VAL A 333 5.25 -17.80 -5.39
N VAL A 334 4.56 -18.80 -4.83
CA VAL A 334 5.17 -19.82 -3.98
C VAL A 334 5.03 -21.17 -4.66
N ASN A 335 6.11 -21.64 -5.29
CA ASN A 335 6.17 -22.96 -5.90
C ASN A 335 6.65 -23.97 -4.85
N ALA A 336 5.80 -24.95 -4.52
CA ALA A 336 6.21 -26.09 -3.69
C ALA A 336 7.32 -26.88 -4.40
N THR A 337 8.48 -26.94 -3.74
CA THR A 337 9.78 -27.36 -4.26
C THR A 337 9.93 -28.87 -4.48
N PHE A 338 9.08 -29.68 -3.84
CA PHE A 338 9.27 -31.13 -3.74
C PHE A 338 9.29 -31.90 -5.07
N GLN A 339 8.76 -31.33 -6.16
CA GLN A 339 8.68 -32.02 -7.45
C GLN A 339 9.00 -31.16 -8.69
N THR A 340 9.12 -29.83 -8.59
CA THR A 340 9.10 -28.98 -9.79
C THR A 340 10.37 -28.18 -10.06
N ARG A 341 11.07 -28.59 -11.13
CA ARG A 341 12.21 -27.89 -11.73
C ARG A 341 11.75 -26.80 -12.72
N HIS A 342 10.69 -26.06 -12.38
CA HIS A 342 10.16 -25.04 -13.27
C HIS A 342 11.12 -23.85 -13.38
N VAL A 343 11.67 -23.71 -14.58
CA VAL A 343 12.50 -22.57 -14.97
C VAL A 343 11.76 -21.77 -16.04
N TYR A 344 11.63 -20.48 -15.82
CA TYR A 344 10.76 -19.58 -16.58
C TYR A 344 11.53 -18.90 -17.71
N ARG A 345 10.87 -18.65 -18.84
CA ARG A 345 11.35 -17.72 -19.86
C ARG A 345 10.53 -16.44 -19.75
N VAL A 346 11.17 -15.29 -19.68
CA VAL A 346 10.49 -13.99 -19.49
C VAL A 346 10.79 -13.11 -20.69
N ARG A 347 9.79 -12.89 -21.55
CA ARG A 347 9.95 -12.12 -22.80
C ARG A 347 8.87 -11.06 -22.93
N HIS A 348 9.25 -9.80 -23.08
CA HIS A 348 8.34 -8.68 -23.23
C HIS A 348 9.08 -7.42 -23.71
N PRO A 349 8.72 -6.81 -24.86
CA PRO A 349 9.50 -5.72 -25.44
C PRO A 349 9.46 -4.43 -24.60
N ASN A 350 8.34 -4.15 -23.94
CA ASN A 350 8.08 -2.88 -23.27
C ASN A 350 8.27 -2.89 -21.75
N LEU A 351 8.70 -4.02 -21.16
CA LEU A 351 8.77 -4.16 -19.69
C LEU A 351 10.00 -3.44 -19.14
N GLN A 352 9.77 -2.38 -18.37
CA GLN A 352 10.82 -1.52 -17.78
C GLN A 352 11.15 -1.88 -16.33
N SER A 353 10.24 -2.54 -15.62
CA SER A 353 10.40 -2.95 -14.23
C SER A 353 9.87 -4.36 -14.02
N LEU A 354 10.69 -5.24 -13.42
CA LEU A 354 10.31 -6.59 -13.05
C LEU A 354 10.75 -6.88 -11.60
N ASP A 355 9.78 -7.16 -10.73
CA ASP A 355 9.99 -7.50 -9.33
C ASP A 355 9.45 -8.90 -9.02
N ILE A 356 10.36 -9.80 -8.64
CA ILE A 356 10.10 -11.17 -8.20
C ILE A 356 10.69 -11.43 -6.80
N THR A 357 10.92 -10.38 -6.00
CA THR A 357 11.48 -10.45 -4.63
C THR A 357 10.67 -11.37 -3.72
N HIS A 358 9.35 -11.42 -3.93
CA HIS A 358 8.40 -12.21 -3.15
C HIS A 358 8.08 -13.58 -3.78
N CYS A 359 8.90 -14.05 -4.73
CA CYS A 359 8.76 -15.38 -5.32
C CYS A 359 9.67 -16.41 -4.62
N THR A 360 9.13 -17.60 -4.34
CA THR A 360 9.83 -18.75 -3.77
C THR A 360 9.76 -19.92 -4.77
N GLY A 361 10.91 -20.54 -5.07
CA GLY A 361 11.00 -21.60 -6.08
C GLY A 361 10.76 -21.11 -7.52
N PHE A 362 11.14 -19.86 -7.82
CA PHE A 362 10.97 -19.24 -9.12
C PHE A 362 12.34 -18.89 -9.71
N PHE A 363 12.69 -19.50 -10.84
CA PHE A 363 14.03 -19.37 -11.45
C PHE A 363 13.92 -18.98 -12.91
N ILE A 364 14.64 -17.94 -13.35
CA ILE A 364 14.64 -17.51 -14.76
C ILE A 364 15.69 -18.31 -15.52
N ARG A 365 15.28 -19.01 -16.59
CA ARG A 365 16.17 -19.71 -17.53
C ARG A 365 16.78 -18.75 -18.55
N ASP A 366 15.94 -17.85 -19.04
CA ASP A 366 16.15 -17.06 -20.25
C ASP A 366 15.29 -15.80 -20.16
N MET A 367 15.80 -14.70 -20.69
CA MET A 367 15.20 -13.38 -20.58
C MET A 367 15.38 -12.63 -21.90
N ASP A 368 14.33 -11.93 -22.32
CA ASP A 368 14.31 -11.05 -23.50
C ASP A 368 13.44 -9.84 -23.15
N LEU A 369 14.04 -8.89 -22.45
CA LEU A 369 13.42 -7.70 -21.90
C LEU A 369 14.27 -6.48 -22.29
N PRO A 370 14.26 -6.09 -23.58
CA PRO A 370 15.16 -5.05 -24.10
C PRO A 370 15.00 -3.69 -23.39
N ALA A 371 13.78 -3.36 -22.93
CA ALA A 371 13.50 -2.11 -22.22
C ALA A 371 13.70 -2.17 -20.68
N LEU A 372 14.18 -3.28 -20.12
CA LEU A 372 14.24 -3.49 -18.67
C LEU A 372 15.28 -2.60 -18.00
N LYS A 373 14.83 -1.68 -17.15
CA LYS A 373 15.68 -0.73 -16.41
C LYS A 373 15.87 -1.14 -14.95
N ASN A 374 14.83 -1.71 -14.33
CA ASN A 374 14.82 -2.09 -12.92
C ASN A 374 14.50 -3.58 -12.77
N PHE A 375 15.34 -4.30 -12.04
CA PHE A 375 15.11 -5.70 -11.70
C PHE A 375 15.29 -5.94 -10.20
N SER A 376 14.29 -6.56 -9.57
CA SER A 376 14.29 -6.89 -8.14
C SER A 376 14.03 -8.39 -7.97
N VAL A 377 14.90 -9.06 -7.22
CA VAL A 377 14.88 -10.50 -6.99
C VAL A 377 15.59 -10.84 -5.69
N LYS A 378 15.02 -11.74 -4.90
CA LYS A 378 15.66 -12.25 -3.69
C LYS A 378 15.88 -13.75 -3.83
N ARG A 379 17.08 -14.21 -3.47
CA ARG A 379 17.34 -15.63 -3.21
C ARG A 379 16.61 -16.02 -1.93
N ASN A 380 15.34 -16.42 -2.06
CA ASN A 380 14.60 -16.98 -0.93
C ASN A 380 15.17 -18.38 -0.61
N PRO A 381 15.51 -18.67 0.66
CA PRO A 381 16.26 -19.87 1.02
C PRO A 381 15.49 -21.15 0.69
N TRP A 382 16.25 -22.19 0.34
CA TRP A 382 15.73 -23.39 -0.27
C TRP A 382 15.08 -24.30 0.76
N GLN A 383 13.75 -24.35 0.78
CA GLN A 383 13.02 -25.38 1.52
C GLN A 383 13.02 -26.70 0.72
N GLY A 384 14.14 -27.43 0.72
CA GLY A 384 14.19 -28.80 0.18
C GLY A 384 15.56 -29.27 -0.31
N TYR A 385 15.95 -30.46 0.13
CA TYR A 385 17.25 -31.13 -0.14
C TYR A 385 17.44 -31.69 -1.57
N LEU A 386 16.52 -31.44 -2.51
CA LEU A 386 16.37 -32.24 -3.75
C LEU A 386 16.59 -31.49 -5.08
N VAL A 387 16.95 -30.20 -5.05
CA VAL A 387 17.30 -29.45 -6.27
C VAL A 387 18.81 -29.49 -6.45
N ASN A 388 19.28 -29.89 -7.63
CA ASN A 388 20.71 -29.81 -7.95
C ASN A 388 21.03 -28.40 -8.49
N PRO A 389 21.85 -27.59 -7.79
CA PRO A 389 22.15 -26.21 -8.20
C PRO A 389 22.89 -26.12 -9.55
N ASN A 390 23.52 -27.21 -10.02
CA ASN A 390 24.21 -27.25 -11.32
C ASN A 390 23.24 -27.09 -12.51
N PHE A 391 21.94 -27.30 -12.32
CA PHE A 391 20.93 -27.13 -13.37
C PHE A 391 20.47 -25.66 -13.56
N LEU A 392 20.74 -24.77 -12.61
CA LEU A 392 20.25 -23.40 -12.63
C LEU A 392 21.27 -22.47 -13.32
N PRO A 393 20.86 -21.72 -14.37
CA PRO A 393 21.76 -20.79 -15.03
C PRO A 393 22.13 -19.63 -14.10
N CYS A 394 23.29 -19.04 -14.34
CA CYS A 394 23.71 -17.84 -13.62
C CYS A 394 22.78 -16.67 -13.95
N LEU A 395 22.24 -16.02 -12.92
CA LEU A 395 21.38 -14.86 -13.08
C LEU A 395 22.09 -13.71 -13.82
N TYR A 396 23.38 -13.50 -13.52
CA TYR A 396 24.21 -12.51 -14.19
C TYR A 396 24.31 -12.78 -15.70
N ASP A 397 24.59 -14.02 -16.10
CA ASP A 397 24.66 -14.40 -17.53
C ASP A 397 23.29 -14.33 -18.25
N VAL A 398 22.19 -14.46 -17.51
CA VAL A 398 20.82 -14.25 -18.03
C VAL A 398 20.55 -12.76 -18.22
N LEU A 399 20.83 -11.92 -17.22
CA LEU A 399 20.64 -10.47 -17.29
C LEU A 399 21.54 -9.83 -18.36
N LYS A 400 22.83 -10.19 -18.41
CA LYS A 400 23.80 -9.68 -19.37
C LYS A 400 23.37 -9.87 -20.83
N ARG A 401 22.68 -10.98 -21.13
CA ARG A 401 22.17 -11.29 -22.48
C ARG A 401 20.75 -10.74 -22.72
N GLY A 402 19.89 -10.76 -21.71
CA GLY A 402 18.45 -10.52 -21.85
C GLY A 402 17.94 -9.14 -21.46
N ALA A 403 18.76 -8.33 -20.77
CA ALA A 403 18.38 -7.01 -20.26
C ALA A 403 19.47 -5.96 -20.57
N PRO A 404 19.60 -5.53 -21.84
CA PRO A 404 20.64 -4.59 -22.26
C PRO A 404 20.57 -3.24 -21.55
N GLU A 405 19.37 -2.71 -21.30
CA GLU A 405 19.13 -1.39 -20.69
C GLU A 405 19.06 -1.41 -19.15
N LEU A 406 19.55 -2.47 -18.50
CA LEU A 406 19.45 -2.61 -17.05
C LEU A 406 20.32 -1.57 -16.33
N HIS A 407 19.68 -0.79 -15.45
CA HIS A 407 20.33 0.26 -14.65
C HIS A 407 20.28 -0.02 -13.14
N VAL A 408 19.33 -0.83 -12.66
CA VAL A 408 19.14 -1.11 -11.23
C VAL A 408 18.88 -2.59 -10.99
N LEU A 409 19.69 -3.20 -10.11
CA LEU A 409 19.51 -4.56 -9.57
C LEU A 409 19.34 -4.45 -8.05
N ASN A 410 18.21 -4.89 -7.50
CA ASN A 410 17.98 -4.90 -6.04
C ASN A 410 18.27 -3.58 -5.32
N LYS A 411 17.90 -2.45 -5.94
CA LYS A 411 18.20 -1.06 -5.51
C LYS A 411 19.68 -0.64 -5.67
N CYS A 412 20.60 -1.54 -5.99
CA CYS A 412 21.96 -1.19 -6.42
C CYS A 412 21.91 -0.60 -7.84
N ARG A 413 22.55 0.55 -8.06
CA ARG A 413 22.74 1.12 -9.40
C ARG A 413 23.88 0.40 -10.11
N LEU A 414 23.70 0.14 -11.40
CA LEU A 414 24.68 -0.54 -12.24
C LEU A 414 25.55 0.49 -12.99
N TYR A 415 26.87 0.32 -12.94
CA TYR A 415 27.79 1.09 -13.77
C TYR A 415 27.69 0.68 -15.25
N PRO A 416 27.98 1.55 -16.24
CA PRO A 416 27.82 1.23 -17.66
C PRO A 416 28.52 -0.07 -18.11
N TYR A 417 29.68 -0.37 -17.52
CA TYR A 417 30.51 -1.55 -17.77
C TYR A 417 30.12 -2.79 -16.94
N TRP A 418 28.94 -2.81 -16.28
CA TRP A 418 28.51 -3.92 -15.40
C TRP A 418 28.44 -5.28 -16.11
N LYS A 419 28.33 -5.29 -17.44
CA LYS A 419 28.32 -6.51 -18.26
C LYS A 419 29.72 -7.09 -18.46
N GLU A 420 30.77 -6.28 -18.35
CA GLU A 420 32.15 -6.67 -18.60
C GLU A 420 32.83 -7.09 -17.30
N PHE A 421 32.66 -6.31 -16.23
CA PHE A 421 33.36 -6.49 -14.97
C PHE A 421 32.41 -6.64 -13.78
N LEU A 422 32.69 -7.65 -12.95
CA LEU A 422 31.99 -7.89 -11.70
C LEU A 422 32.70 -7.14 -10.57
N TYR A 423 32.12 -6.01 -10.15
CA TYR A 423 32.61 -5.21 -9.03
C TYR A 423 31.94 -5.60 -7.70
N LEU A 424 32.55 -5.23 -6.57
CA LEU A 424 32.20 -5.71 -5.22
C LEU A 424 30.70 -5.59 -4.89
N ASP A 425 30.08 -4.43 -5.10
CA ASP A 425 28.65 -4.22 -4.79
C ASP A 425 27.73 -5.11 -5.64
N LEU A 426 28.12 -5.37 -6.90
CA LEU A 426 27.36 -6.22 -7.82
C LEU A 426 27.51 -7.71 -7.46
N ASP A 427 28.71 -8.15 -7.09
CA ASP A 427 28.93 -9.50 -6.57
C ASP A 427 28.13 -9.73 -5.26
N ALA A 428 28.16 -8.77 -4.33
CA ALA A 428 27.35 -8.81 -3.11
C ALA A 428 25.84 -8.88 -3.42
N ALA A 429 25.34 -8.06 -4.35
CA ALA A 429 23.95 -8.10 -4.79
C ALA A 429 23.58 -9.45 -5.43
N LEU A 430 24.50 -10.07 -6.18
CA LEU A 430 24.30 -11.39 -6.79
C LEU A 430 24.35 -12.53 -5.77
N LYS A 431 25.21 -12.49 -4.74
CA LYS A 431 25.20 -13.50 -3.65
C LYS A 431 23.84 -13.59 -2.94
N HIS A 432 23.14 -12.45 -2.82
CA HIS A 432 21.78 -12.37 -2.26
C HIS A 432 20.64 -12.67 -3.26
N ALA A 433 20.92 -12.89 -4.54
CA ALA A 433 19.92 -12.99 -5.62
C ALA A 433 20.05 -14.23 -6.52
N CYS A 434 21.27 -14.56 -6.90
CA CYS A 434 21.60 -15.56 -7.90
C CYS A 434 21.63 -16.97 -7.28
N PRO A 435 20.95 -17.96 -7.86
CA PRO A 435 20.88 -19.32 -7.30
C PRO A 435 22.00 -20.26 -7.76
N CYS A 436 22.85 -19.86 -8.72
CA CYS A 436 23.89 -20.73 -9.27
C CYS A 436 25.09 -20.89 -8.32
N VAL A 437 25.79 -22.02 -8.41
CA VAL A 437 26.94 -22.38 -7.56
C VAL A 437 27.96 -21.26 -7.38
N LYS A 438 28.33 -20.53 -8.45
CA LYS A 438 29.33 -19.42 -8.41
C LYS A 438 29.02 -18.29 -7.42
N HIS A 439 27.73 -18.04 -7.16
CA HIS A 439 27.26 -17.00 -6.24
C HIS A 439 26.42 -17.63 -5.10
N ALA A 440 26.51 -18.94 -4.94
CA ALA A 440 25.78 -19.67 -3.90
C ALA A 440 26.51 -19.62 -2.54
N THR A 441 27.82 -19.38 -2.57
CA THR A 441 28.80 -19.30 -1.47
C THR A 441 28.82 -17.93 -0.79
#